data_AF-A0A2R4FJP3-F1
#
_entry.id   AF-A0A2R4FJP3-F1
#
_cell.length_a   1.000
_cell.length_b   1.000
_cell.length_c   1.000
_cell.angle_alpha   90.00
_cell.angle_beta   90.00
_cell.angle_gamma   90.00
#
_symmetry.space_group_name_H-M   'P 1'
#
loop_
_entity.id
_entity.type
_entity.pdbx_description
1 polymer ?
#
loop_
_entity_poly.entity_id
_entity_poly.type
_entity_poly.pdbx_seq_one_letter_code
_entity_poly.pdbx_strand_id
1 'polypeptide(L)' 'MLTAIATTVDEPLTITEREVPTPGPGEVLVRVTACGICYTDLDLIQGHWPVARFPVVPGQARPRSTRPKSPR' A
#
# COMPACT_ATOMS: atom_id res chain seq x y z
N MET A 1 5.82 -12.52 2.20
CA MET A 1 5.28 -11.30 2.85
C MET A 1 3.79 -11.21 2.58
N LEU A 2 2.98 -11.02 3.62
CA LEU A 2 1.54 -10.83 3.49
C LEU A 2 1.26 -9.46 2.87
N THR A 3 0.40 -9.43 1.87
CA THR A 3 0.06 -8.23 1.10
C THR A 3 -1.46 -8.18 0.89
N ALA A 4 -2.08 -7.02 1.12
CA ALA A 4 -3.47 -6.79 0.75
C ALA A 4 -3.54 -6.38 -0.73
N ILE A 5 -4.37 -7.07 -1.51
CA ILE A 5 -4.48 -6.86 -2.96
C ILE A 5 -5.96 -6.65 -3.31
N ALA A 6 -6.24 -5.58 -4.05
CA ALA A 6 -7.50 -5.43 -4.75
C ALA A 6 -7.39 -6.18 -6.08
N THR A 7 -8.17 -7.24 -6.23
CA THR A 7 -8.15 -8.12 -7.42
C THR A 7 -9.06 -7.61 -8.53
N THR A 8 -10.19 -7.02 -8.15
CA THR A 8 -11.25 -6.52 -9.02
C THR A 8 -11.90 -5.29 -8.37
N VAL A 9 -12.72 -4.59 -9.15
CA VAL A 9 -13.47 -3.41 -8.70
C VAL A 9 -14.55 -3.81 -7.70
N ASP A 10 -14.73 -3.01 -6.64
CA ASP A 10 -15.79 -3.16 -5.63
C ASP A 10 -15.78 -4.50 -4.87
N GLU A 11 -14.65 -5.22 -4.86
CA GLU A 11 -14.46 -6.42 -4.05
C GLU A 11 -13.60 -6.17 -2.81
N PRO A 12 -13.83 -6.94 -1.72
CA PRO A 12 -12.96 -6.90 -0.54
C PRO A 12 -11.50 -7.20 -0.88
N LEU A 13 -10.58 -6.52 -0.19
CA LEU A 13 -9.16 -6.80 -0.32
C LEU A 13 -8.85 -8.23 0.10
N THR A 14 -8.03 -8.91 -0.70
CA THR A 14 -7.55 -10.26 -0.38
C THR A 14 -6.15 -10.19 0.20
N ILE A 15 -5.91 -10.94 1.28
CA ILE A 15 -4.57 -11.08 1.85
C ILE A 15 -3.88 -12.25 1.16
N THR A 16 -2.78 -11.97 0.46
CA THR A 16 -2.00 -12.96 -0.28
C THR A 16 -0.55 -12.94 0.16
N GLU A 17 0.08 -14.11 0.25
CA GLU A 17 1.50 -14.24 0.48
C GLU A 17 2.29 -14.07 -0.82
N ARG A 18 3.30 -13.20 -0.81
CA ARG A 18 4.16 -12.91 -1.96
C ARG A 18 5.64 -12.99 -1.57
N GLU A 19 6.50 -13.23 -2.54
CA GLU A 19 7.95 -13.11 -2.33
C GLU A 19 8.35 -11.67 -1.98
N VAL A 20 9.41 -11.52 -1.19
CA VAL A 20 9.98 -10.21 -0.89
C VAL A 20 10.79 -9.77 -2.11
N PRO A 21 10.50 -8.61 -2.73
CA PRO A 21 11.19 -8.18 -3.93
C PRO A 21 12.64 -7.77 -3.62
N THR A 22 13.52 -8.02 -4.58
CA THR A 22 14.90 -7.51 -4.55
C THR A 22 14.94 -6.14 -5.22
N PRO A 23 15.38 -5.06 -4.54
CA PRO A 23 15.45 -3.73 -5.13
C PRO A 23 16.51 -3.65 -6.23
N GLY A 24 16.20 -2.94 -7.32
CA GLY A 24 17.16 -2.61 -8.37
C GLY A 24 18.04 -1.40 -8.05
N PRO A 25 18.93 -0.98 -8.97
CA PRO A 25 19.75 0.21 -8.78
C PRO A 25 18.90 1.47 -8.57
N GLY A 26 19.11 2.17 -7.45
CA GLY A 26 18.36 3.38 -7.09
C GLY A 26 17.05 3.13 -6.34
N GLU A 27 16.69 1.88 -6.10
CA GLU A 27 15.51 1.50 -5.32
C GLU A 27 15.89 1.14 -3.87
N VAL A 28 14.91 1.22 -2.96
CA VAL A 28 15.08 0.80 -1.57
C VAL A 28 13.95 -0.13 -1.16
N LEU A 29 14.31 -1.20 -0.44
CA LEU A 29 13.33 -2.11 0.15
C LEU A 29 12.91 -1.61 1.53
N VAL A 30 11.62 -1.31 1.70
CA VAL A 30 11.06 -0.79 2.95
C VAL A 30 10.19 -1.85 3.62
N ARG A 31 10.45 -2.13 4.90
CA ARG A 31 9.56 -2.93 5.74
C ARG A 31 8.43 -2.05 6.28
N VAL A 32 7.22 -2.26 5.79
CA VAL A 32 6.01 -1.59 6.28
C VAL A 32 5.61 -2.19 7.62
N THR A 33 5.63 -1.39 8.69
CA THR A 33 5.15 -1.79 10.03
C THR A 33 3.71 -1.33 10.30
N ALA A 34 3.27 -0.29 9.60
CA ALA A 34 1.91 0.23 9.61
C ALA A 34 1.65 1.02 8.32
N CYS A 35 0.43 0.98 7.82
CA CYS A 35 -0.06 1.82 6.72
C CYS A 35 -1.40 2.46 7.12
N GLY A 36 -1.68 3.63 6.54
CA GLY A 36 -2.98 4.27 6.65
C GLY A 36 -3.78 4.07 5.37
N ILE A 37 -5.10 4.13 5.48
CA ILE A 37 -6.03 4.16 4.35
C ILE A 37 -6.59 5.59 4.26
N CYS A 38 -6.54 6.16 3.07
CA CYS A 38 -7.16 7.44 2.77
C CYS A 38 -8.39 7.23 1.86
N TYR A 39 -9.19 8.29 1.70
CA TYR A 39 -10.37 8.24 0.83
C TYR A 39 -10.01 7.90 -0.62
N THR A 40 -8.86 8.36 -1.10
CA THR A 40 -8.38 8.05 -2.46
C THR A 40 -8.07 6.55 -2.66
N ASP A 41 -7.70 5.84 -1.60
CA ASP A 41 -7.56 4.37 -1.69
C ASP A 41 -8.93 3.71 -1.92
N LEU A 42 -10.02 4.26 -1.35
CA LEU A 42 -11.38 3.78 -1.61
C LEU A 42 -11.78 4.05 -3.06
N ASP A 43 -11.58 5.26 -3.57
CA ASP A 43 -11.88 5.59 -4.97
C ASP A 43 -11.12 4.70 -5.96
N LEU A 44 -9.88 4.31 -5.62
CA LEU A 44 -9.10 3.35 -6.39
C LEU A 44 -9.75 1.95 -6.38
N ILE A 45 -10.10 1.44 -5.20
CA ILE A 45 -10.68 0.09 -5.02
C ILE A 45 -12.08 0.00 -5.65
N GLN A 46 -12.87 1.06 -5.57
CA GLN A 46 -14.21 1.16 -6.15
C GLN A 46 -14.19 1.46 -7.66
N GLY A 47 -13.01 1.53 -8.27
CA GLY A 47 -12.89 1.73 -9.73
C GLY A 47 -13.38 3.11 -10.21
N HIS A 48 -13.56 4.07 -9.31
CA HIS A 48 -13.90 5.46 -9.66
C HIS A 48 -12.74 6.17 -10.35
N TRP A 49 -11.53 5.61 -10.29
CA TRP A 49 -10.38 6.11 -11.01
C TRP A 49 -10.23 5.45 -12.39
N PRO A 50 -10.41 6.19 -13.50
CA PRO A 50 -10.45 5.61 -14.85
C PRO A 50 -9.12 5.02 -15.33
N VAL A 51 -8.03 5.26 -14.60
CA VAL A 51 -6.69 4.71 -14.89
C VAL A 51 -6.30 3.56 -13.97
N ALA A 52 -7.18 3.14 -13.05
CA ALA A 52 -6.93 2.04 -12.14
C ALA A 52 -6.72 0.74 -12.91
N ARG A 53 -5.62 0.03 -12.61
CA ARG A 53 -5.30 -1.28 -13.19
C ARG A 53 -5.27 -2.30 -12.07
N PHE A 54 -6.16 -3.28 -12.16
CA PHE A 54 -6.20 -4.40 -11.23
C PHE A 54 -5.41 -5.60 -11.80
N PRO A 55 -4.77 -6.42 -10.96
CA PRO A 55 -4.69 -6.32 -9.50
C PRO A 55 -3.75 -5.22 -9.01
N VAL A 56 -4.11 -4.54 -7.92
CA VAL A 56 -3.32 -3.44 -7.33
C VAL A 56 -3.15 -3.62 -5.82
N VAL A 57 -1.98 -3.22 -5.29
CA VAL A 57 -1.74 -3.10 -3.85
C VAL A 57 -2.09 -1.66 -3.44
N PRO A 58 -3.21 -1.41 -2.74
CA PRO A 58 -3.57 -0.07 -2.29
C PRO A 58 -2.71 0.38 -1.11
N GLY A 59 -2.76 1.67 -0.79
CA GLY A 59 -2.00 2.27 0.28
C GLY A 59 -1.04 3.33 -0.25
N GLN A 60 -1.53 4.56 -0.39
CA GLN A 60 -0.69 5.73 -0.54
C GLN A 60 -0.05 6.10 0.81
N ALA A 61 0.81 5.22 1.32
CA ALA A 61 1.44 5.40 2.62
C ALA A 61 2.39 6.61 2.56
N ARG A 62 1.95 7.77 3.07
CA ARG A 62 2.91 8.76 3.56
C ARG A 62 3.62 8.13 4.75
N PRO A 63 4.94 7.90 4.72
CA PRO A 63 5.64 7.44 5.90
C PRO A 63 5.43 8.49 6.98
N ARG A 64 4.75 8.12 8.07
CA ARG A 64 4.73 8.97 9.26
C ARG A 64 6.16 8.94 9.79
N SER A 65 6.90 10.03 9.60
CA SER A 65 8.18 10.25 10.27
C SER A 65 7.95 9.97 11.75
N THR A 66 8.56 8.90 12.28
CA THR A 66 8.71 8.73 13.71
C THR A 66 9.74 9.76 14.15
N ARG A 67 9.35 11.03 14.19
CA ARG A 67 10.13 12.06 14.87
C ARG A 67 10.16 11.62 16.34
N PRO A 68 11.32 11.27 16.92
CA PRO A 68 11.39 11.00 18.34
C PRO A 68 10.86 12.24 19.06
N LYS A 69 9.87 12.07 19.94
CA LYS A 69 9.46 13.16 20.84
C LYS A 69 10.71 13.55 21.62
N SER A 70 11.17 14.80 21.48
CA SER A 70 12.26 15.30 22.30
C SER A 70 11.86 15.14 23.77
N PRO A 71 12.69 14.56 24.64
CA PRO A 71 12.40 14.55 26.05
C PRO A 71 12.40 16.02 26.51
N ARG A 72 11.27 16.46 27.04
CA ARG A 72 11.22 17.66 27.89
C ARG A 72 11.58 17.24 29.30
#